data_AF-A0A0D3CT30-F1
#
_entry.id   AF-A0A0D3CT30-F1
#
_cell.length_a   1.000
_cell.length_b   1.000
_cell.length_c   1.000
_cell.angle_alpha   90.00
_cell.angle_beta   90.00
_cell.angle_gamma   90.00
#
_symmetry.space_group_name_H-M   'P 1'
#
loop_
_entity.id
_entity.type
_entity.pdbx_description
1 polymer ?
#
loop_
_entity_poly.entity_id
_entity_poly.type
_entity_poly.pdbx_seq_one_letter_code
_entity_poly.pdbx_strand_id
1 'polypeptide(L)'
;MAKAVCNHGFFMMAPNVWDPKSKSLTRPLTLSNSSSVSVTISHPRTLSFLVIQVHGINNVSRVDEELILQQVGRMLRISAQDDRDVTEFQQLHENAKKNGFGRIFGSLLLFEDMVKFILLCNNTWERTLGMASSLCILQSKLVDGTVSSQTNKKSKPVVKAMKETMEESSKKETRGNFPSAKEIASLDKELINKHCKLGYRANLILKLAKMV
;
A
#
# COMPACT_ATOMS: atom_id res chain seq x y z
N MET A 1 16.86 9.71 -0.74
CA MET A 1 15.50 9.16 -0.55
C MET A 1 14.38 10.19 -0.35
N ALA A 2 14.41 11.05 0.69
CA ALA A 2 13.27 11.93 1.03
C ALA A 2 12.71 12.78 -0.14
N LYS A 3 13.57 13.32 -1.00
CA LYS A 3 13.16 14.08 -2.21
C LYS A 3 12.36 13.25 -3.22
N ALA A 4 12.64 11.94 -3.31
CA ALA A 4 11.91 11.03 -4.19
C ALA A 4 10.58 10.63 -3.57
N VAL A 5 10.54 10.33 -2.26
CA VAL A 5 9.33 9.88 -1.55
C VAL A 5 8.33 11.02 -1.32
N CYS A 6 8.79 12.17 -0.83
CA CYS A 6 7.94 13.30 -0.45
C CYS A 6 7.71 14.28 -1.62
N ASN A 7 7.70 13.78 -2.85
CA ASN A 7 7.56 14.60 -4.06
C ASN A 7 6.10 14.99 -4.36
N HIS A 8 5.11 14.24 -3.85
CA HIS A 8 3.67 14.49 -4.01
C HIS A 8 2.89 13.83 -2.86
N GLY A 9 1.57 13.97 -2.78
CA GLY A 9 0.79 13.52 -1.61
C GLY A 9 0.69 12.00 -1.38
N PHE A 10 0.93 11.13 -2.37
CA PHE A 10 0.56 9.70 -2.26
C PHE A 10 1.41 8.91 -1.25
N PHE A 11 2.59 9.40 -0.84
CA PHE A 11 3.34 8.76 0.25
C PHE A 11 2.61 8.84 1.60
N MET A 12 1.61 9.73 1.74
CA MET A 12 0.79 9.83 2.96
C MET A 12 -0.39 8.85 2.95
N MET A 13 -0.74 8.30 1.78
CA MET A 13 -1.84 7.34 1.65
C MET A 13 -1.39 5.98 2.17
N ALA A 14 -2.24 5.33 2.96
CA ALA A 14 -2.03 3.96 3.41
C ALA A 14 -1.74 3.03 2.21
N PRO A 15 -0.87 2.01 2.38
CA PRO A 15 -0.30 1.56 3.65
C PRO A 15 1.03 2.24 4.03
N ASN A 16 1.42 3.30 3.32
CA ASN A 16 2.65 4.03 3.59
C ASN A 16 2.59 4.78 4.94
N VAL A 17 3.70 4.74 5.68
CA VAL A 17 3.93 5.55 6.88
C VAL A 17 5.30 6.21 6.75
N TRP A 18 5.31 7.52 6.53
CA TRP A 18 6.54 8.31 6.47
C TRP A 18 6.85 8.91 7.84
N ASP A 19 8.06 8.67 8.35
CA ASP A 19 8.57 9.37 9.52
C ASP A 19 9.51 10.52 9.09
N PRO A 20 9.11 11.79 9.29
CA PRO A 20 9.93 12.93 8.92
C PRO A 20 11.20 13.07 9.76
N LYS A 21 11.24 12.52 10.99
CA LYS A 21 12.41 12.61 11.88
C LYS A 21 13.52 11.69 11.40
N SER A 22 13.22 10.40 11.22
CA SER A 22 14.20 9.42 10.71
C SER A 22 14.36 9.45 9.18
N LYS A 23 13.47 10.14 8.45
CA LYS A 23 13.40 10.14 6.98
C LYS A 23 13.28 8.72 6.43
N SER A 24 12.44 7.93 7.07
CA SER A 24 12.19 6.53 6.72
C SER A 24 10.76 6.31 6.27
N LEU A 25 10.58 5.35 5.37
CA LEU A 25 9.28 4.89 4.90
C LEU A 25 9.04 3.50 5.45
N THR A 26 7.96 3.34 6.20
CA THR A 26 7.50 2.03 6.68
C THR A 26 6.24 1.62 5.94
N ARG A 27 6.19 0.39 5.43
CA ARG A 27 4.98 -0.21 4.85
C ARG A 27 5.09 -1.74 4.81
N PRO A 28 3.96 -2.46 4.71
CA PRO A 28 3.97 -3.87 4.32
C PRO A 28 4.41 -4.05 2.86
N LEU A 29 5.22 -5.08 2.62
CA LEU A 29 5.58 -5.63 1.31
C LEU A 29 5.12 -7.08 1.19
N THR A 30 4.86 -7.53 -0.03
CA THR A 30 4.38 -8.89 -0.30
C THR A 30 5.53 -9.87 -0.45
N LEU A 31 5.41 -11.04 0.16
CA LEU A 31 6.34 -12.16 0.04
C LEU A 31 5.89 -13.15 -1.05
N SER A 32 6.77 -14.09 -1.40
CA SER A 32 6.50 -15.13 -2.42
C SER A 32 5.26 -15.99 -2.11
N ASN A 33 4.96 -16.20 -0.82
CA ASN A 33 3.78 -16.93 -0.35
C ASN A 33 2.50 -16.07 -0.29
N SER A 34 2.50 -14.86 -0.85
CA SER A 34 1.41 -13.87 -0.78
C SER A 34 1.11 -13.30 0.61
N SER A 35 1.88 -13.66 1.65
CA SER A 35 1.82 -12.98 2.95
C SER A 35 2.50 -11.60 2.86
N SER A 36 2.26 -10.75 3.86
CA SER A 36 2.88 -9.43 3.95
C SER A 36 3.85 -9.35 5.12
N VAL A 37 4.99 -8.69 4.91
CA VAL A 37 5.97 -8.38 5.96
C VAL A 37 6.15 -6.87 6.07
N SER A 38 6.25 -6.36 7.31
CA SER A 38 6.54 -4.95 7.52
C SER A 38 8.01 -4.67 7.21
N VAL A 39 8.27 -3.63 6.40
CA VAL A 39 9.64 -3.17 6.14
C VAL A 39 9.78 -1.69 6.44
N THR A 40 10.98 -1.30 6.86
CA THR A 40 11.40 0.10 6.96
C THR A 40 12.52 0.36 5.96
N ILE A 41 12.31 1.33 5.07
CA ILE A 41 13.25 1.75 4.05
C ILE A 41 13.84 3.08 4.48
N SER A 42 15.16 3.20 4.49
CA SER A 42 15.87 4.42 4.87
C SER A 42 17.11 4.64 4.01
N HIS A 43 17.61 5.88 4.02
CA HIS A 43 18.87 6.23 3.37
C HIS A 43 19.75 6.99 4.37
N PRO A 44 20.56 6.28 5.17
CA PRO A 44 21.52 6.91 6.07
C PRO A 44 22.50 7.78 5.29
N ARG A 45 22.83 8.97 5.80
CA ARG A 45 23.69 9.95 5.10
C ARG A 45 25.11 9.44 4.86
N THR A 46 25.55 8.48 5.66
CA THR A 46 26.87 7.87 5.58
C THR A 46 26.97 6.77 4.52
N LEU A 47 25.86 6.34 3.94
CA LEU A 47 25.81 5.22 3.01
C LEU A 47 25.43 5.68 1.59
N SER A 48 26.06 5.07 0.59
CA SER A 48 25.74 5.24 -0.82
C SER A 48 24.53 4.41 -1.26
N PHE A 49 24.02 3.53 -0.40
CA PHE A 49 22.93 2.62 -0.68
C PHE A 49 21.76 2.80 0.29
N LEU A 50 20.60 2.28 -0.11
CA LEU A 50 19.41 2.23 0.74
C LEU A 50 19.50 1.05 1.71
N VAL A 51 19.00 1.26 2.93
CA VAL A 51 18.87 0.22 3.93
C VAL A 51 17.41 -0.18 4.02
N ILE A 52 17.14 -1.47 3.81
CA ILE A 52 15.82 -2.08 3.96
C ILE A 52 15.88 -3.00 5.18
N GLN A 53 15.14 -2.65 6.22
CA GLN A 53 15.00 -3.45 7.43
C GLN A 53 13.68 -4.21 7.35
N VAL A 54 13.75 -5.54 7.46
CA VAL A 54 12.58 -6.42 7.45
C VAL A 54 12.26 -6.81 8.88
N HIS A 55 10.99 -6.68 9.27
CA HIS A 55 10.55 -6.86 10.65
C HIS A 55 9.72 -8.13 10.83
N GLY A 56 9.79 -8.74 12.01
CA GLY A 56 8.93 -9.86 12.39
C GLY A 56 9.31 -11.22 11.80
N ILE A 57 10.40 -11.29 11.02
CA ILE A 57 10.97 -12.55 10.53
C ILE A 57 12.48 -12.57 10.78
N ASN A 58 13.01 -13.74 11.16
CA ASN A 58 14.43 -13.88 11.51
C ASN A 58 15.33 -14.13 10.29
N ASN A 59 14.77 -14.69 9.21
CA ASN A 59 15.52 -14.97 7.99
C ASN A 59 14.64 -14.70 6.78
N VAL A 60 15.18 -13.97 5.81
CA VAL A 60 14.51 -13.66 4.54
C VAL A 60 15.04 -14.66 3.52
N SER A 61 14.14 -15.40 2.85
CA SER A 61 14.58 -16.31 1.78
C SER A 61 15.16 -15.51 0.62
N ARG A 62 16.07 -16.09 -0.19
CA ARG A 62 16.62 -15.39 -1.36
C ARG A 62 15.55 -14.91 -2.33
N VAL A 63 14.49 -15.71 -2.50
CA VAL A 63 13.35 -15.36 -3.35
C VAL A 63 12.60 -14.15 -2.80
N ASP A 64 12.35 -14.14 -1.48
CA ASP A 64 11.68 -13.01 -0.83
C ASP A 64 12.55 -11.75 -0.81
N GLU A 65 13.86 -11.89 -0.64
CA GLU A 65 14.81 -10.79 -0.72
C GLU A 65 14.75 -10.13 -2.10
N GLU A 66 14.81 -10.93 -3.17
CA GLU A 66 14.70 -10.43 -4.55
C GLU A 66 13.35 -9.74 -4.79
N LEU A 67 12.24 -10.33 -4.33
CA LEU A 67 10.91 -9.72 -4.43
C LEU A 67 10.78 -8.41 -3.65
N ILE A 68 11.39 -8.32 -2.47
CA ILE A 68 11.43 -7.08 -1.67
C ILE A 68 12.22 -6.00 -2.42
N LEU A 69 13.39 -6.35 -2.96
CA LEU A 69 14.22 -5.42 -3.73
C LEU A 69 13.50 -4.93 -4.99
N GLN A 70 12.83 -5.81 -5.73
CA GLN A 70 12.03 -5.45 -6.91
C GLN A 70 10.88 -4.49 -6.54
N GLN A 71 10.18 -4.78 -5.44
CA GLN A 71 9.10 -3.93 -4.93
C GLN A 71 9.59 -2.53 -4.53
N VAL A 72 10.70 -2.44 -3.77
CA VAL A 72 11.30 -1.17 -3.37
C VAL A 72 11.84 -0.40 -4.58
N GLY A 73 12.51 -1.10 -5.51
CA GLY A 73 13.04 -0.54 -6.74
C GLY A 73 11.93 0.09 -7.59
N ARG A 74 10.80 -0.61 -7.76
CA ARG A 74 9.62 -0.08 -8.44
C ARG A 74 9.08 1.18 -7.75
N MET A 75 8.85 1.12 -6.44
CA MET A 75 8.28 2.25 -5.68
C MET A 75 9.15 3.50 -5.74
N LEU A 76 10.47 3.32 -5.66
CA LEU A 76 11.43 4.43 -5.64
C LEU A 76 11.95 4.81 -7.02
N ARG A 77 11.50 4.12 -8.08
CA ARG A 77 11.97 4.28 -9.46
C ARG A 77 13.49 4.13 -9.54
N ILE A 78 13.99 2.97 -9.11
CA ILE A 78 15.42 2.64 -9.10
C ILE A 78 15.65 1.56 -10.15
N SER A 79 16.07 1.99 -11.33
CA SER A 79 16.55 1.15 -12.43
C SER A 79 17.49 1.96 -13.31
N ALA A 80 18.25 1.26 -14.16
CA ALA A 80 19.11 1.93 -15.13
C ALA A 80 18.33 2.83 -16.10
N GLN A 81 17.07 2.50 -16.41
CA GLN A 81 16.21 3.36 -17.22
C GLN A 81 15.77 4.59 -16.44
N ASP A 82 15.29 4.42 -15.20
CA ASP A 82 14.88 5.56 -14.36
C ASP A 82 16.05 6.55 -14.15
N ASP A 83 17.28 6.04 -14.02
CA ASP A 83 18.49 6.87 -13.88
C ASP A 83 18.78 7.70 -15.14
N ARG A 84 18.58 7.10 -16.33
CA ARG A 84 18.69 7.82 -17.61
C ARG A 84 17.62 8.89 -17.73
N ASP A 85 16.36 8.55 -17.48
CA ASP A 85 15.22 9.45 -17.60
C ASP A 85 15.37 10.68 -16.68
N VAL A 86 15.80 10.46 -15.43
CA VAL A 86 16.07 11.53 -14.47
C VAL A 86 17.23 12.41 -14.94
N THR A 87 18.29 11.80 -15.48
CA THR A 87 19.47 12.53 -15.96
C THR A 87 19.11 13.41 -17.16
N GLU A 88 18.40 12.87 -18.15
CA GLU A 88 17.94 13.60 -19.33
C GLU A 88 17.01 14.76 -18.95
N PHE A 89 16.02 14.51 -18.09
CA PHE A 89 15.15 15.55 -17.55
C PHE A 89 15.92 16.67 -16.83
N GLN A 90 16.92 16.32 -16.03
CA GLN A 90 17.74 17.29 -15.29
C GLN A 90 18.72 18.06 -16.17
N GLN A 91 19.11 17.52 -17.33
CA GLN A 91 19.89 18.26 -18.33
C GLN A 91 19.04 19.36 -18.99
N LEU A 92 17.76 19.08 -19.26
CA LEU A 92 16.82 20.06 -19.79
C LEU A 92 16.38 21.10 -18.75
N HIS A 93 16.41 20.73 -17.46
CA HIS A 93 15.93 21.56 -16.36
C HIS A 93 16.95 21.64 -15.21
N GLU A 94 17.91 22.57 -15.30
CA GLU A 94 18.94 22.74 -14.26
C GLU A 94 18.38 22.95 -12.85
N ASN A 95 17.25 23.64 -12.72
CA ASN A 95 16.64 23.87 -11.42
C ASN A 95 16.15 22.55 -10.79
N ALA A 96 15.69 21.58 -11.59
CA ALA A 96 15.35 20.25 -11.10
C ALA A 96 16.60 19.53 -10.58
N LYS A 97 17.74 19.65 -11.27
CA LYS A 97 19.04 19.10 -10.84
C LYS A 97 19.47 19.69 -9.49
N LYS A 98 19.47 21.02 -9.37
CA LYS A 98 19.82 21.74 -8.11
C LYS A 98 18.96 21.27 -6.94
N ASN A 99 17.66 21.07 -7.18
CA ASN A 99 16.72 20.61 -6.17
C ASN A 99 16.71 19.09 -5.96
N GLY A 100 17.39 18.29 -6.79
CA GLY A 100 17.36 16.83 -6.75
C GLY A 100 15.97 16.25 -7.07
N PHE A 101 15.21 16.95 -7.92
CA PHE A 101 13.89 16.55 -8.39
C PHE A 101 14.01 15.72 -9.68
N GLY A 102 13.11 14.75 -9.88
CA GLY A 102 13.06 13.95 -11.10
C GLY A 102 12.49 12.55 -10.91
N ARG A 103 12.68 11.92 -9.73
CA ARG A 103 12.05 10.63 -9.44
C ARG A 103 10.64 10.80 -8.94
N ILE A 104 9.73 9.95 -9.42
CA ILE A 104 8.33 9.92 -8.99
C ILE A 104 8.05 8.68 -8.14
N PHE A 105 7.82 8.88 -6.84
CA PHE A 105 7.39 7.80 -5.95
C PHE A 105 6.12 7.12 -6.48
N GLY A 106 6.14 5.80 -6.57
CA GLY A 106 5.01 4.97 -6.99
C GLY A 106 4.59 3.97 -5.92
N SER A 107 3.49 3.27 -6.18
CA SER A 107 3.02 2.17 -5.35
C SER A 107 3.64 0.83 -5.76
N LEU A 108 3.37 -0.24 -4.99
CA LEU A 108 3.87 -1.59 -5.29
C LEU A 108 3.29 -2.15 -6.57
N LEU A 109 2.05 -1.80 -6.88
CA LEU A 109 1.31 -2.29 -8.04
C LEU A 109 0.68 -1.11 -8.78
N LEU A 110 0.60 -1.21 -10.11
CA LEU A 110 -0.13 -0.23 -10.92
C LEU A 110 -1.59 -0.11 -10.47
N PHE A 111 -2.19 -1.24 -10.09
CA PHE A 111 -3.54 -1.27 -9.54
C PHE A 111 -3.69 -0.36 -8.30
N GLU A 112 -2.73 -0.40 -7.37
CA GLU A 112 -2.74 0.48 -6.19
C GLU A 112 -2.69 1.96 -6.60
N ASP A 113 -1.84 2.34 -7.55
CA ASP A 113 -1.76 3.72 -8.06
C ASP A 113 -3.08 4.18 -8.72
N MET A 114 -3.68 3.32 -9.55
CA MET A 114 -4.97 3.62 -10.20
C MET A 114 -6.11 3.76 -9.19
N VAL A 115 -6.17 2.90 -8.19
CA VAL A 115 -7.19 3.02 -7.14
C VAL A 115 -6.99 4.30 -6.36
N LYS A 116 -5.76 4.63 -5.93
CA LYS A 116 -5.48 5.89 -5.23
C LYS A 116 -5.89 7.12 -6.06
N PHE A 117 -5.70 7.08 -7.37
CA PHE A 117 -6.19 8.11 -8.27
C PHE A 117 -7.72 8.22 -8.26
N ILE A 118 -8.44 7.10 -8.36
CA ILE A 118 -9.91 7.07 -8.27
C ILE A 118 -10.41 7.65 -6.93
N LEU A 119 -9.71 7.37 -5.83
CA LEU A 119 -10.05 7.87 -4.50
C LEU A 119 -9.94 9.39 -4.40
N LEU A 120 -8.99 10.00 -5.12
CA LEU A 120 -8.73 11.43 -5.12
C LEU A 120 -9.81 12.25 -5.84
N CYS A 121 -10.42 11.70 -6.90
CA CYS A 121 -11.37 12.43 -7.74
C CYS A 121 -12.57 12.94 -6.94
N ASN A 122 -12.86 14.25 -6.98
CA ASN A 122 -14.01 14.90 -6.33
C ASN A 122 -14.15 14.57 -4.83
N ASN A 123 -13.06 14.72 -4.08
CA ASN A 123 -13.05 14.47 -2.64
C ASN A 123 -12.05 15.38 -1.92
N THR A 124 -12.22 15.56 -0.61
CA THR A 124 -11.18 16.20 0.20
C THR A 124 -10.00 15.25 0.40
N TRP A 125 -8.84 15.82 0.68
CA TRP A 125 -7.65 15.04 0.96
C TRP A 125 -7.82 14.12 2.17
N GLU A 126 -8.40 14.65 3.26
CA GLU A 126 -8.69 13.87 4.47
C GLU A 126 -9.55 12.64 4.18
N ARG A 127 -10.63 12.80 3.41
CA ARG A 127 -11.50 11.67 3.02
C ARG A 127 -10.79 10.69 2.11
N THR A 128 -9.88 11.17 1.24
CA THR A 128 -9.02 10.34 0.40
C THR A 128 -8.09 9.45 1.23
N LEU A 129 -7.44 10.02 2.25
CA LEU A 129 -6.62 9.28 3.22
C LEU A 129 -7.47 8.25 3.99
N GLY A 130 -8.66 8.63 4.43
CA GLY A 130 -9.59 7.75 5.16
C GLY A 130 -10.02 6.54 4.33
N MET A 131 -10.36 6.74 3.04
CA MET A 131 -10.73 5.64 2.14
C MET A 131 -9.56 4.68 1.88
N ALA A 132 -8.35 5.22 1.65
CA ALA A 132 -7.16 4.39 1.46
C ALA A 132 -6.83 3.56 2.71
N SER A 133 -6.94 4.17 3.90
CA SER A 133 -6.79 3.45 5.18
C SER A 133 -7.84 2.36 5.33
N SER A 134 -9.09 2.63 4.96
CA SER A 134 -10.17 1.66 5.10
C SER A 134 -10.01 0.46 4.16
N LEU A 135 -9.43 0.65 2.97
CA LEU A 135 -9.06 -0.45 2.07
C LEU A 135 -7.98 -1.36 2.69
N CYS A 136 -6.97 -0.78 3.34
CA CYS A 136 -5.91 -1.56 4.01
C CYS A 136 -6.43 -2.30 5.25
N ILE A 137 -7.40 -1.73 5.97
CA ILE A 137 -8.10 -2.39 7.07
C ILE A 137 -8.96 -3.55 6.54
N LEU A 138 -9.67 -3.35 5.42
CA LEU A 138 -10.41 -4.42 4.76
C LEU A 138 -9.48 -5.56 4.34
N GLN A 139 -8.30 -5.25 3.80
CA GLN A 139 -7.30 -6.25 3.43
C GLN A 139 -6.86 -7.09 4.64
N SER A 140 -6.54 -6.46 5.78
CA SER A 140 -6.24 -7.22 7.02
C SER A 140 -7.37 -8.17 7.40
N LYS A 141 -8.62 -7.70 7.31
CA LYS A 141 -9.81 -8.49 7.64
C LYS A 141 -10.01 -9.70 6.72
N LEU A 142 -9.61 -9.60 5.45
CA LEU A 142 -9.64 -10.71 4.50
C LEU A 142 -8.58 -11.76 4.85
N VAL A 143 -7.35 -11.33 5.18
CA VAL A 143 -6.27 -12.25 5.58
C VAL A 143 -6.61 -12.98 6.87
N ASP A 144 -7.20 -12.28 7.84
CA ASP A 144 -7.61 -12.86 9.12
C ASP A 144 -8.87 -13.74 9.02
N GLY A 145 -9.51 -13.83 7.84
CA GLY A 145 -10.74 -14.60 7.61
C GLY A 145 -12.00 -14.03 8.28
N THR A 146 -11.91 -12.84 8.88
CA THR A 146 -13.06 -12.15 9.52
C THR A 146 -14.10 -11.67 8.52
N VAL A 147 -13.70 -11.52 7.25
CA VAL A 147 -14.56 -11.19 6.13
C VAL A 147 -14.32 -12.22 5.04
N SER A 148 -15.36 -12.96 4.64
CA SER A 148 -15.27 -13.92 3.54
C SER A 148 -15.72 -13.28 2.23
N SER A 149 -14.95 -13.51 1.16
CA SER A 149 -15.38 -13.32 -0.22
C SER A 149 -16.54 -14.28 -0.52
N GLN A 150 -17.50 -13.83 -1.32
CA GLN A 150 -18.69 -14.62 -1.58
C GLN A 150 -18.38 -15.76 -2.55
N THR A 151 -18.22 -16.96 -2.02
CA THR A 151 -18.69 -18.20 -2.66
C THR A 151 -19.17 -19.15 -1.57
N ASN A 152 -20.45 -19.05 -1.19
CA ASN A 152 -21.32 -20.21 -0.98
C ASN A 152 -22.74 -19.75 -0.64
N LYS A 153 -23.65 -19.96 -1.60
CA LYS A 153 -25.08 -20.12 -1.30
C LYS A 153 -25.21 -21.33 -0.35
N LYS A 154 -25.86 -21.10 0.80
CA LYS A 154 -26.27 -22.08 1.82
C LYS A 154 -25.14 -22.73 2.64
N SER A 155 -24.76 -22.06 3.73
CA SER A 155 -24.27 -22.75 4.92
C SER A 155 -25.12 -22.31 6.12
N LYS A 156 -25.68 -23.30 6.83
CA LYS A 156 -26.54 -23.14 8.02
C LYS A 156 -25.82 -22.33 9.12
N PRO A 157 -26.56 -21.62 9.98
CA PRO A 157 -25.94 -20.86 11.06
C PRO A 157 -25.38 -21.85 12.09
N VAL A 158 -24.05 -21.89 12.23
CA VAL A 158 -23.42 -22.47 13.42
C VAL A 158 -23.46 -21.39 14.49
N VAL A 159 -24.37 -21.57 15.43
CA VAL A 159 -24.51 -20.73 16.61
C VAL A 159 -23.23 -20.87 17.43
N LYS A 160 -22.39 -19.84 17.43
CA LYS A 160 -21.37 -19.66 18.46
C LYS A 160 -21.71 -18.38 19.21
N ALA A 161 -22.47 -18.56 20.29
CA ALA A 161 -22.70 -17.51 21.27
C ALA A 161 -21.34 -17.16 21.90
N MET A 162 -20.85 -15.96 21.63
CA MET A 162 -19.82 -15.34 22.47
C MET A 162 -20.40 -14.03 22.99
N LYS A 163 -20.61 -14.05 24.31
CA LYS A 163 -20.96 -12.93 25.18
C LYS A 163 -20.13 -11.71 24.79
N GLU A 164 -20.83 -10.64 24.44
CA GLU A 164 -20.28 -9.30 24.41
C GLU A 164 -19.94 -8.90 25.85
N THR A 165 -18.65 -8.92 26.16
CA THR A 165 -18.14 -8.17 27.31
C THR A 165 -17.48 -6.93 26.73
N MET A 166 -18.05 -5.76 27.07
CA MET A 166 -17.47 -4.46 26.82
C MET A 166 -16.12 -4.35 27.53
N GLU A 167 -15.04 -4.60 26.80
CA GLU A 167 -13.72 -4.09 27.15
C GLU A 167 -13.21 -3.27 25.97
N GLU A 168 -13.47 -1.98 26.08
CA GLU A 168 -12.90 -0.91 25.27
C GLU A 168 -11.39 -0.82 25.55
N SER A 169 -10.66 -1.80 25.01
CA SER A 169 -9.20 -1.73 24.89
C SER A 169 -8.88 -1.20 23.50
N SER A 170 -8.06 -0.16 23.47
CA SER A 170 -7.55 0.56 22.31
C SER A 170 -6.69 -0.32 21.39
N LYS A 171 -7.28 -1.39 20.83
CA LYS A 171 -6.66 -2.17 19.76
C LYS A 171 -6.65 -1.30 18.51
N LYS A 172 -5.52 -0.62 18.29
CA LYS A 172 -5.18 0.04 17.04
C LYS A 172 -5.47 -0.95 15.91
N GLU A 173 -6.47 -0.65 15.09
CA GLU A 173 -6.89 -1.54 14.00
C GLU A 173 -5.67 -1.84 13.12
N THR A 174 -5.26 -3.11 13.06
CA THR A 174 -4.09 -3.52 12.29
C THR A 174 -4.32 -3.19 10.83
N ARG A 175 -3.41 -2.41 10.24
CA ARG A 175 -3.46 -2.08 8.80
C ARG A 175 -2.71 -3.16 8.05
N GLY A 176 -3.42 -3.83 7.15
CA GLY A 176 -2.83 -4.75 6.19
C GLY A 176 -2.12 -4.01 5.05
N ASN A 177 -1.78 -4.75 4.01
CA ASN A 177 -1.29 -4.16 2.76
C ASN A 177 -2.44 -3.52 1.99
N PHE A 178 -2.13 -2.84 0.89
CA PHE A 178 -3.16 -2.41 -0.03
C PHE A 178 -3.78 -3.64 -0.70
N PRO A 179 -5.12 -3.76 -0.80
CA PRO A 179 -5.74 -4.94 -1.39
C PRO A 179 -5.38 -5.08 -2.87
N SER A 180 -5.05 -6.31 -3.26
CA SER A 180 -4.81 -6.70 -4.64
C SER A 180 -6.08 -6.67 -5.48
N ALA A 181 -5.92 -6.63 -6.81
CA ALA A 181 -7.04 -6.72 -7.73
C ALA A 181 -7.85 -8.01 -7.51
N LYS A 182 -7.17 -9.15 -7.28
CA LYS A 182 -7.81 -10.45 -7.01
C LYS A 182 -8.67 -10.40 -5.75
N GLU A 183 -8.15 -9.84 -4.65
CA GLU A 183 -8.91 -9.67 -3.41
C GLU A 183 -10.16 -8.82 -3.66
N ILE A 184 -10.02 -7.65 -4.29
CA ILE A 184 -11.17 -6.77 -4.59
C ILE A 184 -12.18 -7.43 -5.54
N ALA A 185 -11.72 -8.10 -6.60
CA ALA A 185 -12.57 -8.73 -7.60
C ALA A 185 -13.46 -9.85 -7.03
N SER A 186 -13.03 -10.45 -5.91
CA SER A 186 -13.76 -11.50 -5.18
C SER A 186 -14.86 -10.96 -4.24
N LEU A 187 -14.98 -9.64 -4.10
CA LEU A 187 -15.93 -8.99 -3.20
C LEU A 187 -17.11 -8.34 -3.93
N ASP A 188 -18.19 -8.17 -3.19
CA ASP A 188 -19.33 -7.38 -3.62
C ASP A 188 -19.14 -5.89 -3.32
N LYS A 189 -19.71 -5.06 -4.19
CA LYS A 189 -19.69 -3.59 -4.06
C LYS A 189 -20.28 -3.13 -2.72
N GLU A 190 -21.35 -3.78 -2.28
CA GLU A 190 -22.05 -3.47 -1.03
C GLU A 190 -21.14 -3.73 0.18
N LEU A 191 -20.37 -4.82 0.14
CA LEU A 191 -19.40 -5.16 1.17
C LEU A 191 -18.26 -4.13 1.19
N ILE A 192 -17.69 -3.81 0.03
CA ILE A 192 -16.65 -2.77 -0.08
C ILE A 192 -17.16 -1.44 0.49
N ASN A 193 -18.38 -1.04 0.18
CA ASN A 193 -18.95 0.22 0.69
C ASN A 193 -19.28 0.16 2.18
N LYS A 194 -19.75 -0.98 2.70
CA LYS A 194 -19.99 -1.19 4.13
C LYS A 194 -18.72 -0.96 4.94
N HIS A 195 -17.57 -1.46 4.44
CA HIS A 195 -16.29 -1.38 5.15
C HIS A 195 -15.49 -0.11 4.85
N CYS A 196 -15.55 0.41 3.62
CA CYS A 196 -14.66 1.47 3.16
C CYS A 196 -15.34 2.79 2.81
N LYS A 197 -16.68 2.84 2.77
CA LYS A 197 -17.47 4.06 2.50
C LYS A 197 -17.05 4.80 1.21
N LEU A 198 -16.72 4.06 0.14
CA LEU A 198 -16.19 4.61 -1.11
C LEU A 198 -17.25 5.29 -2.00
N GLY A 199 -18.53 5.01 -1.75
CA GLY A 199 -19.66 5.51 -2.53
C GLY A 199 -19.68 4.92 -3.94
N TYR A 200 -19.83 5.78 -4.96
CA TYR A 200 -19.84 5.36 -6.36
C TYR A 200 -18.50 4.76 -6.81
N ARG A 201 -17.39 5.13 -6.15
CA ARG A 201 -16.03 4.68 -6.48
C ARG A 201 -15.86 3.17 -6.29
N ALA A 202 -16.59 2.55 -5.36
CA ALA A 202 -16.55 1.10 -5.17
C ALA A 202 -16.84 0.35 -6.47
N ASN A 203 -17.79 0.82 -7.28
CA ASN A 203 -18.12 0.19 -8.55
C ASN A 203 -17.00 0.35 -9.60
N LEU A 204 -16.34 1.52 -9.63
CA LEU A 204 -15.23 1.78 -10.54
C LEU A 204 -14.01 0.90 -10.20
N ILE A 205 -13.69 0.82 -8.91
CA ILE A 205 -12.58 0.02 -8.39
C ILE A 205 -12.86 -1.47 -8.63
N LEU A 206 -14.09 -1.94 -8.40
CA LEU A 206 -14.47 -3.34 -8.65
C LEU A 206 -14.40 -3.70 -10.14
N LYS A 207 -14.83 -2.80 -11.03
CA LYS A 207 -14.68 -2.99 -12.48
C LYS A 207 -13.21 -3.07 -12.89
N LEU A 208 -12.40 -2.12 -12.41
CA LEU A 208 -10.96 -2.12 -12.66
C LEU A 208 -10.30 -3.42 -12.19
N ALA A 209 -10.65 -3.88 -10.98
CA ALA A 209 -10.11 -5.11 -10.40
C ALA A 209 -10.46 -6.37 -11.21
N LYS A 210 -11.58 -6.39 -11.93
CA LYS A 210 -11.98 -7.51 -12.79
C LYS A 210 -11.32 -7.50 -14.17
N MET A 211 -10.64 -6.41 -14.54
CA MET A 211 -9.96 -6.26 -15.83
C MET A 211 -8.49 -6.66 -15.80
N VAL A 212 -7.90 -6.78 -14.61
CA VAL A 212 -6.46 -7.01 -14.39
C VAL A 212 -6.24 -8.24 -13.50
#